data_AF-A0A9P8YMP1-F1
#
_entry.id   AF-A0A9P8YMP1-F1
#
_cell.length_a   1.000
_cell.length_b   1.000
_cell.length_c   1.000
_cell.angle_alpha   90.00
_cell.angle_beta   90.00
_cell.angle_gamma   90.00
#
_symmetry.space_group_name_H-M   'P 1'
#
loop_
_entity.id
_entity.type
_entity.pdbx_description
1 polymer ?
#
loop_
_entity_poly.entity_id
_entity_poly.type
_entity_poly.pdbx_seq_one_letter_code
_entity_poly.pdbx_strand_id
1 'polypeptide(L)'
;MQSCCLHHEKEGAAVIDPALIALGAAQVTAQAAGAPRLFLESHHSTLTSSVSSSSGQHVSSCPEASAACALQTAPAHRPEAPRTLPATPQTVLRSSSVAFLVKKTPIQSDMSIPAPIMNIPPLLVVPKHLLTRKPATAAEAELQNSLQMAVNVYNAQTASLSEAHAHLVLQDTYVARCRAQIAEAEQKRKSSATRNARLLGDGLPQLLTSNELLHGLMLQVKHKLRRRHRTSYGQLQAALAHCYG
;
A
#
# COMPACT_ATOMS: atom_id res chain seq x y z
N MET A 1 -23.43 -11.42 -60.33
CA MET A 1 -22.17 -11.86 -60.97
C MET A 1 -21.12 -10.78 -60.76
N GLN A 2 -20.23 -10.94 -59.79
CA GLN A 2 -18.93 -10.27 -59.75
C GLN A 2 -18.06 -11.03 -58.74
N SER A 3 -17.16 -11.81 -59.32
CA SER A 3 -16.14 -12.61 -58.66
C SER A 3 -14.98 -11.69 -58.29
N CYS A 4 -14.62 -11.61 -57.01
CA CYS A 4 -13.39 -10.98 -56.57
C CYS A 4 -12.42 -12.07 -56.12
N CYS A 5 -11.41 -12.31 -56.95
CA CYS A 5 -10.28 -13.18 -56.67
C CYS A 5 -9.38 -12.53 -55.60
N LEU A 6 -9.21 -13.20 -54.46
CA LEU A 6 -8.18 -12.86 -53.49
C LEU A 6 -6.93 -13.71 -53.79
N HIS A 7 -5.85 -13.00 -54.11
CA HIS A 7 -4.51 -13.56 -54.26
C HIS A 7 -3.98 -14.04 -52.90
N HIS A 8 -3.53 -15.28 -52.86
CA HIS A 8 -2.76 -15.87 -51.77
C HIS A 8 -1.31 -15.37 -51.85
N GLU A 9 -0.89 -14.53 -50.90
CA GLU A 9 0.53 -14.33 -50.60
C GLU A 9 1.02 -15.48 -49.70
N LYS A 10 2.07 -16.15 -50.14
CA LYS A 10 2.79 -17.17 -49.37
C LYS A 10 3.79 -16.47 -48.43
N GLU A 11 3.43 -16.31 -47.17
CA GLU A 11 4.40 -15.99 -46.13
C GLU A 11 5.21 -17.23 -45.75
N GLY A 12 6.53 -17.07 -45.71
CA GLY A 12 7.48 -18.11 -45.36
C GLY A 12 7.32 -18.55 -43.91
N ALA A 13 7.13 -19.86 -43.73
CA ALA A 13 7.14 -20.50 -42.43
C ALA A 13 8.54 -20.39 -41.80
N ALA A 14 8.72 -19.43 -40.90
CA ALA A 14 9.78 -19.49 -39.91
C ALA A 14 9.51 -20.72 -39.03
N VAL A 15 10.45 -21.66 -39.03
CA VAL A 15 10.47 -22.83 -38.14
C VAL A 15 10.66 -22.29 -36.72
N ILE A 16 9.55 -22.08 -36.02
CA ILE A 16 9.54 -21.79 -34.59
C ILE A 16 9.58 -23.13 -33.86
N ASP A 17 10.66 -23.34 -33.12
CA ASP A 17 10.88 -24.53 -32.29
C ASP A 17 9.74 -24.66 -31.25
N PRO A 18 8.90 -25.72 -31.29
CA PRO A 18 7.75 -25.86 -30.41
C PRO A 18 8.11 -26.08 -28.93
N ALA A 19 9.40 -26.29 -28.60
CA ALA A 19 9.86 -26.51 -27.24
C ALA A 19 9.90 -25.21 -26.38
N LEU A 20 9.97 -24.02 -26.99
CA LEU A 20 10.11 -22.75 -26.26
C LEU A 20 8.78 -22.09 -25.86
N ILE A 21 7.64 -22.57 -26.38
CA ILE A 21 6.31 -22.06 -26.03
C ILE A 21 5.72 -22.77 -24.80
N ALA A 22 6.24 -23.94 -24.43
CA ALA A 22 5.71 -24.74 -23.32
C ALA A 22 6.06 -24.20 -21.91
N LEU A 23 7.03 -23.29 -21.76
CA LEU A 23 7.34 -22.67 -20.46
C LEU A 23 6.64 -21.32 -20.19
N GLY A 24 5.97 -20.73 -21.19
CA GLY A 24 5.29 -19.43 -21.04
C GLY A 24 3.79 -19.50 -20.78
N ALA A 25 3.14 -20.64 -21.02
CA ALA A 25 1.67 -20.77 -20.95
C ALA A 25 1.13 -21.19 -19.57
N ALA A 26 1.99 -21.47 -18.59
CA ALA A 26 1.57 -21.92 -17.26
C ALA A 26 1.24 -20.79 -16.26
N GLN A 27 1.40 -19.51 -16.64
CA GLN A 27 1.30 -18.39 -15.69
C GLN A 27 0.17 -17.38 -15.96
N VAL A 28 -0.68 -17.59 -16.97
CA VAL A 28 -1.71 -16.59 -17.36
C VAL A 28 -3.16 -17.10 -17.31
N THR A 29 -3.43 -18.37 -17.00
CA THR A 29 -4.81 -18.93 -16.99
C THR A 29 -5.41 -19.15 -15.61
N ALA A 30 -4.99 -18.40 -14.58
CA ALA A 30 -5.60 -18.43 -13.24
C ALA A 30 -6.37 -17.15 -12.88
N GLN A 31 -6.92 -16.41 -13.86
CA GLN A 31 -7.62 -15.14 -13.59
C GLN A 31 -8.96 -14.95 -14.34
N ALA A 32 -9.66 -16.03 -14.65
CA ALA A 32 -11.04 -15.96 -15.13
C ALA A 32 -11.88 -17.07 -14.50
N ALA A 33 -12.97 -16.68 -13.84
CA ALA A 33 -13.99 -17.50 -13.19
C ALA A 33 -13.71 -17.90 -11.72
N GLY A 34 -13.92 -16.95 -10.81
CA GLY A 34 -14.10 -17.24 -9.39
C GLY A 34 -14.42 -15.96 -8.62
N ALA A 35 -15.65 -15.85 -8.12
CA ALA A 35 -16.11 -14.73 -7.28
C ALA A 35 -15.07 -14.38 -6.19
N PRO A 36 -14.95 -13.10 -5.78
CA PRO A 36 -14.01 -12.69 -4.74
C PRO A 36 -14.47 -13.27 -3.39
N ARG A 37 -14.01 -14.47 -3.10
CA ARG A 37 -14.05 -15.04 -1.76
C ARG A 37 -12.90 -14.39 -1.01
N LEU A 38 -13.19 -13.30 -0.30
CA LEU A 38 -12.29 -12.67 0.66
C LEU A 38 -12.02 -13.66 1.80
N PHE A 39 -11.11 -14.61 1.56
CA PHE A 39 -10.43 -15.33 2.61
C PHE A 39 -9.30 -14.43 3.09
N LEU A 40 -9.56 -13.72 4.18
CA LEU A 40 -8.53 -13.19 5.06
C LEU A 40 -7.86 -14.39 5.74
N GLU A 41 -6.96 -15.05 5.03
CA GLU A 41 -6.01 -15.98 5.64
C GLU A 41 -4.85 -15.12 6.15
N SER A 42 -4.98 -14.71 7.40
CA SER A 42 -3.94 -14.04 8.16
C SER A 42 -2.78 -15.00 8.38
N HIS A 43 -1.88 -15.09 7.40
CA HIS A 43 -0.54 -15.58 7.65
C HIS A 43 0.17 -14.55 8.51
N HIS A 44 0.09 -14.74 9.83
CA HIS A 44 1.06 -14.18 10.76
C HIS A 44 2.40 -14.86 10.50
N SER A 45 3.06 -14.49 9.40
CA SER A 45 4.48 -14.72 9.24
C SER A 45 5.18 -13.83 10.25
N THR A 46 5.49 -14.41 11.41
CA THR A 46 6.40 -13.84 12.39
C THR A 46 7.74 -13.63 11.70
N LEU A 47 7.94 -12.46 11.11
CA LEU A 47 9.23 -12.01 10.61
C LEU A 47 10.09 -11.70 11.82
N THR A 48 10.74 -12.74 12.36
CA THR A 48 11.95 -12.58 13.15
C THR A 48 13.03 -12.06 12.20
N SER A 49 13.10 -10.74 12.08
CA SER A 49 14.19 -10.05 11.40
C SER A 49 15.44 -10.14 12.29
N SER A 50 16.20 -11.22 12.13
CA SER A 50 17.58 -11.27 12.60
C SER A 50 18.40 -10.31 11.75
N VAL A 51 18.65 -9.12 12.30
CA VAL A 51 19.58 -8.14 11.74
C VAL A 51 21.00 -8.65 12.00
N SER A 52 21.47 -9.55 11.15
CA SER A 52 22.86 -10.00 11.17
C SER A 52 23.75 -8.88 10.64
N SER A 53 24.24 -8.03 11.53
CA SER A 53 25.34 -7.11 11.25
C SER A 53 26.62 -7.92 10.98
N SER A 54 26.89 -8.21 9.72
CA SER A 54 28.22 -8.67 9.30
C SER A 54 29.10 -7.45 9.01
N SER A 55 29.86 -7.03 10.02
CA SER A 55 31.06 -6.21 9.82
C SER A 55 32.08 -7.03 9.05
N GLY A 56 32.18 -6.78 7.75
CA GLY A 56 33.24 -7.28 6.88
C GLY A 56 34.03 -6.12 6.30
N GLN A 57 35.06 -5.69 7.03
CA GLN A 57 36.07 -4.75 6.55
C GLN A 57 36.84 -5.40 5.38
N HIS A 58 36.86 -4.75 4.23
CA HIS A 58 38.00 -4.86 3.31
C HIS A 58 38.23 -3.49 2.67
N VAL A 59 39.19 -2.78 3.26
CA VAL A 59 39.86 -1.61 2.73
C VAL A 59 40.58 -2.01 1.45
N SER A 60 40.14 -1.49 0.31
CA SER A 60 40.90 -1.51 -0.95
C SER A 60 41.39 -0.09 -1.22
N SER A 61 42.71 0.04 -1.26
CA SER A 61 43.49 1.25 -1.44
C SER A 61 43.37 1.83 -2.85
N CYS A 62 43.04 3.11 -2.96
CA CYS A 62 43.28 3.91 -4.17
C CYS A 62 44.48 4.85 -3.92
N PRO A 63 45.45 4.93 -4.85
CA PRO A 63 46.59 5.83 -4.72
C PRO A 63 46.22 7.26 -5.15
N GLU A 64 46.48 8.17 -4.21
CA GLU A 64 47.18 9.44 -4.37
C GLU A 64 47.52 9.88 -5.81
N ALA A 65 46.85 10.94 -6.28
CA ALA A 65 47.39 11.83 -7.31
C ALA A 65 47.14 13.27 -6.88
N SER A 66 48.28 13.95 -6.71
CA SER A 66 48.53 15.26 -6.14
C SER A 66 48.30 16.41 -7.13
N ALA A 67 48.14 17.61 -6.55
CA ALA A 67 48.32 18.95 -7.12
C ALA A 67 47.15 19.48 -7.97
N ALA A 68 46.72 20.75 -7.89
CA ALA A 68 47.31 21.98 -7.36
C ALA A 68 46.14 22.97 -7.08
N CYS A 69 46.18 23.72 -5.97
CA CYS A 69 46.48 25.16 -5.96
C CYS A 69 45.38 26.07 -6.55
N ALA A 70 44.68 26.83 -5.69
CA ALA A 70 44.64 28.30 -5.77
C ALA A 70 43.69 28.95 -4.75
N LEU A 71 44.28 29.85 -3.97
CA LEU A 71 43.77 31.12 -3.44
C LEU A 71 42.44 31.14 -2.66
N GLN A 72 42.64 31.16 -1.35
CA GLN A 72 41.84 31.87 -0.36
C GLN A 72 41.59 33.32 -0.77
N THR A 73 40.31 33.73 -0.75
CA THR A 73 39.89 35.14 -0.62
C THR A 73 39.01 35.25 0.64
N ALA A 74 39.22 36.33 1.38
CA ALA A 74 38.86 36.52 2.79
C ALA A 74 37.35 36.40 3.10
N PRO A 75 36.98 35.84 4.28
CA PRO A 75 35.60 35.82 4.73
C PRO A 75 35.19 37.15 5.38
N ALA A 76 34.22 37.82 4.77
CA ALA A 76 33.52 38.97 5.36
C ALA A 76 32.80 38.56 6.65
N HIS A 77 32.99 39.39 7.68
CA HIS A 77 32.46 39.26 9.03
C HIS A 77 30.93 39.12 9.01
N ARG A 78 30.42 37.90 9.18
CA ARG A 78 28.98 37.63 9.33
C ARG A 78 28.59 38.00 10.76
N PRO A 79 27.58 38.84 11.00
CA PRO A 79 27.11 39.13 12.35
C PRO A 79 26.66 37.82 12.99
N GLU A 80 27.28 37.45 14.11
CA GLU A 80 26.87 36.30 14.92
C GLU A 80 25.43 36.52 15.35
N ALA A 81 24.52 35.75 14.75
CA ALA A 81 23.16 35.66 15.25
C ALA A 81 23.21 35.16 16.71
N PRO A 82 22.43 35.76 17.63
CA PRO A 82 22.43 35.37 19.02
C PRO A 82 22.16 33.87 19.14
N ARG A 83 23.08 33.15 19.79
CA ARG A 83 22.97 31.70 20.04
C ARG A 83 21.80 31.45 20.99
N THR A 84 20.59 31.37 20.44
CA THR A 84 19.43 30.86 21.15
C THR A 84 19.70 29.42 21.55
N LEU A 85 19.62 29.15 22.86
CA LEU A 85 19.72 27.80 23.41
C LEU A 85 18.79 26.85 22.64
N PRO A 86 19.22 25.61 22.33
CA PRO A 86 18.38 24.66 21.61
C PRO A 86 17.08 24.47 22.38
N ALA A 87 15.96 24.78 21.72
CA ALA A 87 14.64 24.54 22.26
C ALA A 87 14.57 23.10 22.76
N THR A 88 14.11 22.90 23.99
CA THR A 88 13.97 21.56 24.55
C THR A 88 13.07 20.74 23.62
N PRO A 89 13.34 19.45 23.39
CA PRO A 89 12.55 18.63 22.47
C PRO A 89 11.05 18.65 22.79
N GLN A 90 10.69 18.86 24.07
CA GLN A 90 9.31 19.04 24.51
C GLN A 90 8.67 20.34 24.01
N THR A 91 9.40 21.45 23.91
CA THR A 91 8.84 22.71 23.38
C THR A 91 8.57 22.59 21.89
N VAL A 92 9.47 21.93 21.14
CA VAL A 92 9.27 21.65 19.71
C VAL A 92 8.04 20.77 19.46
N LEU A 93 7.86 19.72 20.27
CA LEU A 93 6.69 18.83 20.18
C LEU A 93 5.38 19.53 20.56
N ARG A 94 5.40 20.43 21.55
CA ARG A 94 4.20 21.20 21.96
C ARG A 94 3.73 22.20 20.90
N SER A 95 4.64 22.70 20.07
CA SER A 95 4.32 23.58 18.94
C SER A 95 4.00 22.83 17.65
N SER A 96 4.25 21.52 17.58
CA SER A 96 3.98 20.75 16.36
C SER A 96 2.53 20.25 16.33
N SER A 97 2.09 19.77 15.17
CA SER A 97 0.81 19.10 15.00
C SER A 97 0.68 17.79 15.81
N VAL A 98 1.79 17.33 16.42
CA VAL A 98 1.88 16.15 17.28
C VAL A 98 1.82 16.51 18.77
N ALA A 99 1.50 17.77 19.11
CA ALA A 99 1.39 18.25 20.49
C ALA A 99 0.41 17.43 21.35
N PHE A 100 -0.55 16.76 20.72
CA PHE A 100 -1.50 15.88 21.41
C PHE A 100 -0.83 14.69 22.11
N LEU A 101 0.33 14.21 21.64
CA LEU A 101 1.07 13.13 22.32
C LEU A 101 1.68 13.57 23.67
N VAL A 102 1.93 14.87 23.83
CA VAL A 102 2.54 15.44 25.04
C VAL A 102 1.48 16.01 25.99
N LYS A 103 0.27 16.31 25.49
CA LYS A 103 -0.82 16.81 26.31
C LYS A 103 -1.40 15.68 27.16
N LYS A 104 -1.64 15.97 28.45
CA LYS A 104 -2.34 15.05 29.38
C LYS A 104 -3.86 14.98 29.14
N THR A 105 -4.38 15.71 28.16
CA THR A 105 -5.80 15.69 27.81
C THR A 105 -6.13 14.40 27.08
N PRO A 106 -7.27 13.75 27.39
CA PRO A 106 -7.74 12.60 26.62
C PRO A 106 -7.80 12.94 25.12
N ILE A 107 -7.43 11.98 24.27
CA ILE A 107 -7.51 12.14 22.82
C ILE A 107 -8.98 12.36 22.45
N GLN A 108 -9.29 13.51 21.88
CA GLN A 108 -10.63 13.83 21.41
C GLN A 108 -10.77 13.49 19.93
N SER A 109 -12.00 13.19 19.51
CA SER A 109 -12.35 12.79 18.15
C SER A 109 -12.09 13.89 17.10
N ASP A 110 -12.02 15.15 17.54
CA ASP A 110 -11.74 16.35 16.75
C ASP A 110 -10.23 16.61 16.55
N MET A 111 -9.36 15.85 17.21
CA MET A 111 -7.91 15.98 17.03
C MET A 111 -7.52 15.43 15.65
N SER A 112 -7.26 16.33 14.71
CA SER A 112 -6.74 15.95 13.39
C SER A 112 -5.33 15.39 13.54
N ILE A 113 -5.16 14.11 13.24
CA ILE A 113 -3.84 13.53 13.02
C ILE A 113 -3.37 14.05 11.66
N PRO A 114 -2.14 14.59 11.55
CA PRO A 114 -1.58 15.00 10.28
C PRO A 114 -1.68 13.85 9.28
N ALA A 115 -2.33 14.09 8.14
CA ALA A 115 -2.31 13.11 7.06
C ALA A 115 -0.85 12.89 6.65
N PRO A 116 -0.41 11.63 6.49
CA PRO A 116 0.93 11.38 5.97
C PRO A 116 1.03 12.03 4.59
N ILE A 117 1.95 12.98 4.43
CA ILE A 117 2.23 13.60 3.13
C ILE A 117 3.00 12.58 2.31
N MET A 118 2.28 11.64 1.69
CA MET A 118 2.87 10.73 0.73
C MET A 118 2.82 11.38 -0.64
N ASN A 119 3.85 12.17 -0.93
CA ASN A 119 4.08 12.63 -2.29
C ASN A 119 4.78 11.49 -3.03
N ILE A 120 4.01 10.69 -3.80
CA ILE A 120 4.61 9.65 -4.64
C ILE A 120 5.41 10.36 -5.72
N PRO A 121 6.74 10.14 -5.80
CA PRO A 121 7.53 10.73 -6.85
C PRO A 121 6.94 10.34 -8.22
N PRO A 122 6.91 11.25 -9.19
CA PRO A 122 6.36 10.96 -10.51
C PRO A 122 7.10 9.76 -11.09
N LEU A 123 6.33 8.79 -11.60
CA LEU A 123 6.91 7.58 -12.18
C LEU A 123 7.74 7.96 -13.40
N LEU A 124 9.01 7.60 -13.38
CA LEU A 124 9.90 7.77 -14.52
C LEU A 124 9.38 6.91 -15.68
N VAL A 125 9.15 7.55 -16.83
CA VAL A 125 8.73 6.85 -18.05
C VAL A 125 9.96 6.14 -18.61
N VAL A 126 9.95 4.80 -18.54
CA VAL A 126 11.02 3.99 -19.12
C VAL A 126 10.95 4.09 -20.65
N PRO A 127 12.03 4.53 -21.33
CA PRO A 127 12.06 4.63 -22.78
C PRO A 127 12.05 3.25 -23.44
N LYS A 128 10.85 2.80 -23.85
CA LYS A 128 10.63 1.47 -24.47
C LYS A 128 11.48 1.22 -25.72
N HIS A 129 11.82 2.28 -26.46
CA HIS A 129 12.59 2.17 -27.70
C HIS A 129 14.02 1.64 -27.48
N LEU A 130 14.62 1.89 -26.30
CA LEU A 130 15.94 1.36 -25.96
C LEU A 130 15.90 -0.15 -25.70
N LEU A 131 14.78 -0.65 -25.19
CA LEU A 131 14.59 -2.08 -24.93
C LEU A 131 14.29 -2.87 -26.22
N THR A 132 13.72 -2.22 -27.24
CA THR A 132 13.36 -2.85 -28.53
C THR A 132 14.49 -2.83 -29.55
N ARG A 133 15.55 -2.02 -29.34
CA ARG A 133 16.67 -1.92 -30.29
C ARG A 133 17.45 -3.23 -30.31
N LYS A 134 17.77 -3.75 -31.50
CA LYS A 134 18.65 -4.92 -31.65
C LYS A 134 20.10 -4.50 -31.34
N PRO A 135 20.82 -5.18 -30.43
CA PRO A 135 22.20 -4.85 -30.13
C PRO A 135 23.10 -5.22 -31.33
N ALA A 136 24.04 -4.33 -31.66
CA ALA A 136 25.01 -4.55 -32.73
C ALA A 136 26.30 -5.18 -32.21
N THR A 137 26.64 -4.95 -30.94
CA THR A 137 27.86 -5.46 -30.30
C THR A 137 27.53 -6.31 -29.07
N ALA A 138 28.47 -7.17 -28.65
CA ALA A 138 28.33 -7.97 -27.44
C ALA A 138 28.17 -7.09 -26.18
N ALA A 139 28.94 -6.01 -26.08
CA ALA A 139 28.84 -5.06 -24.98
C ALA A 139 27.46 -4.37 -24.91
N GLU A 140 26.88 -4.01 -26.05
CA GLU A 140 25.50 -3.48 -26.10
C GLU A 140 24.47 -4.50 -25.60
N ALA A 141 24.66 -5.78 -25.91
CA ALA A 141 23.76 -6.83 -25.42
C ALA A 141 23.81 -6.98 -23.89
N GLU A 142 25.00 -6.90 -23.29
CA GLU A 142 25.17 -6.90 -21.82
C GLU A 142 24.52 -5.69 -21.16
N LEU A 143 24.69 -4.50 -21.75
CA LEU A 143 24.04 -3.28 -21.28
C LEU A 143 22.52 -3.35 -21.38
N GLN A 144 21.98 -3.90 -22.47
CA GLN A 144 20.55 -4.07 -22.66
C GLN A 144 19.95 -5.06 -21.65
N ASN A 145 20.66 -6.15 -21.35
CA ASN A 145 20.27 -7.10 -20.31
C ASN A 145 20.25 -6.43 -18.93
N SER A 146 21.31 -5.69 -18.59
CA SER A 146 21.39 -4.93 -17.33
C SER A 146 20.25 -3.91 -17.20
N LEU A 147 19.93 -3.21 -18.31
CA LEU A 147 18.80 -2.28 -18.36
C LEU A 147 17.46 -2.98 -18.16
N GLN A 148 17.23 -4.13 -18.80
CA GLN A 148 16.01 -4.92 -18.59
C GLN A 148 15.85 -5.35 -17.13
N MET A 149 16.93 -5.84 -16.50
CA MET A 149 16.92 -6.21 -15.09
C MET A 149 16.56 -5.01 -14.20
N ALA A 150 17.20 -3.85 -14.43
CA ALA A 150 16.92 -2.63 -13.67
C ALA A 150 15.46 -2.16 -13.84
N VAL A 151 14.92 -2.22 -15.06
CA VAL A 151 13.52 -1.88 -15.35
C VAL A 151 12.56 -2.83 -14.64
N ASN A 152 12.86 -4.13 -14.61
CA ASN A 152 12.02 -5.11 -13.92
C ASN A 152 11.99 -4.85 -12.41
N VAL A 153 13.14 -4.57 -11.79
CA VAL A 153 13.23 -4.19 -10.37
C VAL A 153 12.45 -2.91 -10.09
N TYR A 154 12.63 -1.89 -10.92
CA TYR A 154 11.92 -0.62 -10.79
C TYR A 154 10.40 -0.79 -10.89
N ASN A 155 9.94 -1.60 -11.84
CA ASN A 155 8.51 -1.91 -12.01
C ASN A 155 7.95 -2.64 -10.79
N ALA A 156 8.69 -3.62 -10.24
CA ALA A 156 8.28 -4.35 -9.04
C ALA A 156 8.17 -3.42 -7.82
N GLN A 157 9.15 -2.53 -7.62
CA GLN A 157 9.14 -1.52 -6.56
C GLN A 157 7.97 -0.55 -6.72
N THR A 158 7.74 -0.07 -7.94
CA THR A 158 6.63 0.83 -8.27
C THR A 158 5.28 0.19 -7.97
N ALA A 159 5.10 -1.08 -8.36
CA ALA A 159 3.89 -1.83 -8.05
C ALA A 159 3.65 -1.91 -6.54
N SER A 160 4.67 -2.28 -5.77
CA SER A 160 4.59 -2.36 -4.30
C SER A 160 4.26 -1.01 -3.66
N LEU A 161 4.88 0.08 -4.13
CA LEU A 161 4.57 1.43 -3.64
C LEU A 161 3.13 1.85 -3.96
N SER A 162 2.64 1.52 -5.16
CA SER A 162 1.26 1.83 -5.56
C SER A 162 0.23 1.08 -4.70
N GLU A 163 0.50 -0.18 -4.36
CA GLU A 163 -0.33 -1.00 -3.48
C GLU A 163 -0.33 -0.44 -2.06
N ALA A 164 0.85 -0.12 -1.50
CA ALA A 164 0.97 0.49 -0.19
C ALA A 164 0.19 1.82 -0.09
N HIS A 165 0.24 2.64 -1.14
CA HIS A 165 -0.53 3.88 -1.18
C HIS A 165 -2.04 3.64 -1.22
N ALA A 166 -2.50 2.68 -2.02
CA ALA A 166 -3.91 2.31 -2.05
C ALA A 166 -4.40 1.86 -0.66
N HIS A 167 -3.61 1.07 0.06
CA HIS A 167 -3.92 0.68 1.43
C HIS A 167 -4.03 1.86 2.38
N LEU A 168 -3.12 2.84 2.29
CA LEU A 168 -3.16 4.02 3.15
C LEU A 168 -4.41 4.87 2.90
N VAL A 169 -4.81 5.06 1.64
CA VAL A 169 -6.06 5.76 1.30
C VAL A 169 -7.28 5.03 1.87
N LEU A 170 -7.32 3.70 1.76
CA LEU A 170 -8.41 2.89 2.33
C LEU A 170 -8.44 2.97 3.87
N GLN A 171 -7.27 2.95 4.52
CA GLN A 171 -7.17 3.12 5.97
C GLN A 171 -7.63 4.50 6.40
N ASP A 172 -7.22 5.56 5.70
CA ASP A 172 -7.61 6.93 6.02
C ASP A 172 -9.14 7.12 5.90
N THR A 173 -9.73 6.65 4.80
CA THR A 173 -11.19 6.69 4.63
C THR A 173 -11.94 5.88 5.69
N TYR A 174 -11.40 4.74 6.11
CA TYR A 174 -11.96 3.94 7.20
C TYR A 174 -11.87 4.68 8.54
N VAL A 175 -10.70 5.21 8.90
CA VAL A 175 -10.48 5.97 10.13
C VAL A 175 -11.38 7.20 10.17
N ALA A 176 -11.56 7.91 9.06
CA ALA A 176 -12.48 9.03 8.95
C ALA A 176 -13.93 8.63 9.27
N ARG A 177 -14.40 7.48 8.77
CA ARG A 177 -15.72 6.93 9.11
C ARG A 177 -15.84 6.58 10.59
N CYS A 178 -14.82 5.93 11.16
CA CYS A 178 -14.80 5.61 12.59
C CYS A 178 -14.85 6.88 13.45
N ARG A 179 -14.07 7.91 13.11
CA ARG A 179 -14.11 9.20 13.79
C ARG A 179 -15.50 9.84 13.74
N ALA A 180 -16.15 9.82 12.56
CA ALA A 180 -17.50 10.35 12.42
C ALA A 180 -18.52 9.61 13.31
N GLN A 181 -18.44 8.28 13.39
CA GLN A 181 -19.31 7.48 14.26
C GLN A 181 -19.07 7.75 15.75
N ILE A 182 -17.80 7.88 16.14
CA ILE A 182 -17.44 8.22 17.53
C ILE A 182 -17.94 9.62 17.88
N ALA A 183 -17.73 10.60 17.01
CA ALA A 183 -18.21 11.97 17.20
C ALA A 183 -19.74 12.03 17.30
N GLU A 184 -20.47 11.29 16.47
CA GLU A 184 -21.93 11.19 16.55
C GLU A 184 -22.37 10.55 17.89
N ALA A 185 -21.69 9.49 18.33
CA ALA A 185 -21.98 8.84 19.62
C ALA A 185 -21.69 9.76 20.81
N GLU A 186 -20.58 10.51 20.77
CA GLU A 186 -20.24 11.53 21.77
C GLU A 186 -21.29 12.64 21.82
N GLN A 187 -21.75 13.12 20.67
CA GLN A 187 -22.79 14.14 20.59
C GLN A 187 -24.13 13.64 21.13
N LYS A 188 -24.52 12.40 20.76
CA LYS A 188 -25.71 11.74 21.31
C LYS A 188 -25.64 11.64 22.83
N ARG A 189 -24.51 11.19 23.38
CA ARG A 189 -24.27 11.12 24.84
C ARG A 189 -24.38 12.48 25.51
N LYS A 190 -23.78 13.53 24.94
CA LYS A 190 -23.89 14.90 25.46
C LYS A 190 -25.36 15.38 25.47
N SER A 191 -26.11 15.07 24.41
CA SER A 191 -27.52 15.46 24.30
C SER A 191 -28.47 14.62 25.16
N SER A 192 -28.14 13.36 25.47
CA SER A 192 -28.95 12.48 26.32
C SER A 192 -28.62 12.61 27.80
N ALA A 193 -27.40 13.05 28.16
CA ALA A 193 -26.99 13.29 29.55
C ALA A 193 -27.85 14.34 30.27
N THR A 194 -28.46 15.27 29.54
CA THR A 194 -29.40 16.25 30.10
C THR A 194 -30.78 15.65 30.41
N ARG A 195 -31.13 14.49 29.85
CA ARG A 195 -32.38 13.77 30.14
C ARG A 195 -32.17 12.63 31.15
N ASN A 196 -31.68 12.93 32.36
CA ASN A 196 -31.82 12.09 33.57
C ASN A 196 -31.74 10.56 33.43
N ALA A 197 -30.97 10.03 32.48
CA ALA A 197 -30.74 8.61 32.34
C ALA A 197 -29.63 8.26 33.31
N ARG A 198 -30.01 7.96 34.55
CA ARG A 198 -29.16 7.27 35.53
C ARG A 198 -28.43 6.16 34.79
N LEU A 199 -27.11 6.29 34.68
CA LEU A 199 -26.19 5.25 34.23
C LEU A 199 -26.29 4.08 35.23
N LEU A 200 -27.31 3.24 35.09
CA LEU A 200 -27.28 1.89 35.64
C LEU A 200 -26.38 1.08 34.70
N GLY A 201 -25.09 1.07 35.01
CA GLY A 201 -24.08 0.35 34.25
C GLY A 201 -22.69 0.92 34.48
N ASP A 202 -22.22 0.90 35.73
CA ASP A 202 -20.86 0.94 36.30
C ASP A 202 -19.75 1.86 35.75
N GLY A 203 -19.92 2.59 34.64
CA GLY A 203 -18.93 3.53 34.12
C GLY A 203 -17.58 2.90 33.72
N LEU A 204 -17.38 1.60 33.96
CA LEU A 204 -16.21 0.87 33.50
C LEU A 204 -16.38 0.64 31.99
N PRO A 205 -15.36 0.94 31.16
CA PRO A 205 -15.33 0.42 29.81
C PRO A 205 -15.37 -1.10 29.92
N GLN A 206 -16.52 -1.69 29.56
CA GLN A 206 -16.66 -3.13 29.51
C GLN A 206 -15.61 -3.63 28.54
N LEU A 207 -14.58 -4.29 29.07
CA LEU A 207 -13.43 -4.74 28.31
C LEU A 207 -13.97 -5.66 27.20
N LEU A 208 -13.93 -5.18 25.94
CA LEU A 208 -14.48 -5.86 24.76
C LEU A 208 -13.71 -7.14 24.39
N THR A 209 -12.92 -7.67 25.32
CA THR A 209 -12.19 -8.95 25.24
C THR A 209 -12.93 -10.08 25.95
N SER A 210 -14.08 -9.84 26.58
CA SER A 210 -14.83 -10.94 27.19
C SER A 210 -15.27 -11.93 26.10
N ASN A 211 -15.03 -13.23 26.34
CA ASN A 211 -15.40 -14.32 25.44
C ASN A 211 -16.89 -14.28 25.05
N GLU A 212 -17.71 -13.73 25.94
CA GLU A 212 -19.15 -13.52 25.75
C GLU A 212 -19.46 -12.58 24.58
N LEU A 213 -18.67 -11.52 24.41
CA LEU A 213 -18.86 -10.58 23.31
C LEU A 213 -18.46 -11.21 21.98
N LEU A 214 -17.32 -11.93 21.96
CA LEU A 214 -16.85 -12.63 20.77
C LEU A 214 -17.88 -13.69 20.34
N HIS A 215 -18.43 -14.43 21.30
CA HIS A 215 -19.52 -15.38 21.07
C HIS A 215 -20.79 -14.68 20.55
N GLY A 216 -21.18 -13.54 21.14
CA GLY A 216 -22.32 -12.73 20.67
C GLY A 216 -22.15 -12.24 19.24
N LEU A 217 -20.96 -11.75 18.88
CA LEU A 217 -20.61 -11.34 17.51
C LEU A 217 -20.66 -12.53 16.55
N MET A 218 -20.10 -13.68 16.92
CA MET A 218 -20.18 -14.89 16.11
C MET A 218 -21.62 -15.32 15.83
N LEU A 219 -22.49 -15.27 16.85
CA LEU A 219 -23.92 -15.55 16.69
C LEU A 219 -24.60 -14.55 15.75
N GLN A 220 -24.29 -13.27 15.88
CA GLN A 220 -24.86 -12.22 15.04
C GLN A 220 -24.43 -12.36 13.57
N VAL A 221 -23.15 -12.65 13.33
CA VAL A 221 -22.60 -12.92 11.99
C VAL A 221 -23.26 -14.15 11.38
N LYS A 222 -23.37 -15.25 12.14
CA LYS A 222 -24.07 -16.47 11.73
C LYS A 222 -25.53 -16.18 11.37
N HIS A 223 -26.22 -15.34 12.14
CA HIS A 223 -27.61 -14.97 11.85
C HIS A 223 -27.73 -14.13 10.56
N LYS A 224 -26.82 -13.16 10.34
CA LYS A 224 -26.78 -12.37 9.10
C LYS A 224 -26.49 -13.23 7.86
N LEU A 225 -25.56 -14.18 7.97
CA LEU A 225 -25.26 -15.15 6.90
C LEU A 225 -26.48 -16.02 6.56
N ARG A 226 -27.19 -16.52 7.58
CA ARG A 226 -28.45 -17.28 7.36
C ARG A 226 -29.50 -16.46 6.64
N ARG A 227 -29.66 -15.18 6.96
CA ARG A 227 -30.60 -14.29 6.25
C ARG A 227 -30.23 -14.11 4.78
N ARG A 228 -28.94 -13.89 4.48
CA ARG A 228 -28.46 -13.77 3.09
C ARG A 228 -28.62 -15.05 2.28
N HIS A 229 -28.37 -16.20 2.89
CA HIS A 229 -28.60 -17.49 2.21
C HIS A 229 -30.08 -17.71 1.92
N ARG A 230 -30.98 -17.38 2.85
CA ARG A 230 -32.42 -17.54 2.65
C ARG A 230 -32.94 -16.65 1.51
N THR A 231 -32.43 -15.43 1.38
CA THR A 231 -32.81 -14.54 0.27
C THR A 231 -32.23 -15.00 -1.07
N SER A 232 -30.98 -15.47 -1.10
CA SER A 232 -30.35 -15.96 -2.34
C SER A 232 -31.02 -17.23 -2.87
N TYR A 233 -31.29 -18.22 -2.00
CA TYR A 233 -32.03 -19.42 -2.40
C TYR A 233 -33.47 -19.11 -2.81
N GLY A 234 -34.15 -18.21 -2.08
CA GLY A 234 -35.51 -17.78 -2.43
C GLY A 234 -35.58 -17.09 -3.80
N GLN A 235 -34.60 -16.25 -4.13
CA GLN A 235 -34.51 -15.59 -5.44
C GLN A 235 -34.24 -16.60 -6.56
N LEU A 236 -33.35 -17.57 -6.35
CA LEU A 236 -33.09 -18.64 -7.32
C LEU A 236 -34.33 -19.52 -7.55
N GLN A 237 -35.05 -19.87 -6.49
CA GLN A 237 -36.25 -20.70 -6.58
C GLN A 237 -37.42 -19.96 -7.25
N ALA A 238 -37.56 -18.66 -6.99
CA ALA A 238 -38.52 -17.79 -7.69
C ALA A 238 -38.17 -17.65 -9.18
N ALA A 239 -36.89 -17.50 -9.52
CA ALA A 239 -36.42 -17.44 -10.91
C ALA A 239 -36.67 -18.77 -11.64
N LEU A 240 -36.39 -19.91 -11.01
CA LEU A 240 -36.67 -21.23 -11.57
C LEU A 240 -38.18 -21.45 -11.79
N ALA A 241 -39.02 -21.04 -10.84
CA ALA A 241 -40.47 -21.13 -10.99
C ALA A 241 -40.99 -20.30 -12.18
N HIS A 242 -40.40 -19.15 -12.45
CA HIS A 242 -40.74 -18.30 -13.59
C HIS A 242 -40.22 -18.84 -14.93
N CYS A 243 -39.13 -19.62 -14.94
CA CYS A 243 -38.58 -20.19 -16.17
C CYS A 243 -39.25 -21.51 -16.59
N TYR A 244 -39.85 -22.24 -15.65
CA TYR A 244 -40.35 -23.61 -15.86
C TYR A 244 -41.85 -23.80 -15.59
N GLY A 245 -42.61 -22.72 -15.34
CA GLY A 245 -44.07 -22.72 -15.18
C GLY A 245 -44.74 -21.84 -16.20
#